data_AF-A0A8H5QTA2-F1
#
_entry.id   AF-A0A8H5QTA2-F1
#
_cell.length_a   1.000
_cell.length_b   1.000
_cell.length_c   1.000
_cell.angle_alpha   90.00
_cell.angle_beta   90.00
_cell.angle_gamma   90.00
#
_symmetry.space_group_name_H-M   'P 1'
#
loop_
_entity.id
_entity.type
_entity.pdbx_description
1 polymer ?
#
loop_
_entity_poly.entity_id
_entity_poly.type
_entity_poly.pdbx_seq_one_letter_code
_entity_poly.pdbx_strand_id
1 'polypeptide(L)'
;MSYPSGDNGDHLAEKNGDDKKYYVDNLGSCVSAIVMDNGHNKDGNKYISEHILELQSVPMFMEYTMGVQKRLQTKLSRSRLPINAPFNPDSSRLLPCAFWVNDFQYGFAEWDKKYGKTTPTAALFTLLGSTKNSGHMVNTESKFNGKKGALWEFKEPVGASTWNDLYAAVDDTTVLHAFEQLILVEQVFPYLAKPGIQDKLLGAHQDVIAFLDEYEELYRKQHPTTAHIGLSDMWRNFMTELLAKMKEWAEAWLEYRIDIMVPAWTAEHARREAVARAYTAAGNPLAAAAEVAAKAALKSRTDAEKHLLQYSSFVATFDHNLFQTTPDRDA
;
A
#
# COMPACT_ATOMS: atom_id res chain seq x y z
N MET A 1 -21.26 3.05 11.45
CA MET A 1 -21.13 1.88 10.55
C MET A 1 -20.41 0.80 11.32
N SER A 2 -20.85 -0.46 11.21
CA SER A 2 -20.07 -1.59 11.68
C SER A 2 -19.27 -2.12 10.49
N TYR A 3 -17.97 -2.27 10.65
CA TYR A 3 -17.12 -2.95 9.67
C TYR A 3 -17.13 -4.45 9.97
N PRO A 4 -16.98 -5.34 8.98
CA PRO A 4 -17.03 -6.79 9.20
C PRO A 4 -15.86 -7.37 10.03
N SER A 5 -14.96 -6.57 10.59
CA SER A 5 -13.79 -7.11 11.31
C SER A 5 -14.18 -7.76 12.64
N GLY A 6 -13.71 -8.97 12.89
CA GLY A 6 -13.94 -9.63 14.19
C GLY A 6 -13.36 -11.03 14.33
N ASP A 7 -13.46 -11.86 13.30
CA ASP A 7 -13.19 -13.30 13.42
C ASP A 7 -12.12 -13.82 12.46
N ASN A 8 -10.92 -13.23 12.50
CA ASN A 8 -9.78 -13.57 11.62
C ASN A 8 -10.14 -13.69 10.12
N GLY A 9 -11.06 -12.82 9.67
CA GLY A 9 -11.58 -12.75 8.31
C GLY A 9 -12.83 -13.59 8.02
N ASP A 10 -13.22 -14.51 8.90
CA ASP A 10 -14.35 -15.43 8.65
C ASP A 10 -15.68 -14.67 8.56
N HIS A 11 -15.88 -13.66 9.40
CA HIS A 11 -17.07 -12.81 9.34
C HIS A 11 -17.19 -12.01 8.02
N LEU A 12 -16.08 -11.67 7.35
CA LEU A 12 -16.16 -11.05 6.03
C LEU A 12 -16.56 -12.08 4.96
N ALA A 13 -15.96 -13.27 5.01
CA ALA A 13 -16.26 -14.36 4.09
C ALA A 13 -17.73 -14.77 4.15
N GLU A 14 -18.31 -14.83 5.35
CA GLU A 14 -19.76 -15.05 5.53
C GLU A 14 -20.64 -13.97 4.88
N LYS A 15 -20.13 -12.73 4.74
CA LYS A 15 -20.89 -11.60 4.21
C LYS A 15 -20.82 -11.47 2.70
N ASN A 16 -19.66 -11.69 2.09
CA ASN A 16 -19.47 -11.53 0.65
C ASN A 16 -19.26 -12.85 -0.12
N GLY A 17 -19.18 -13.99 0.57
CA GLY A 17 -18.91 -15.29 -0.04
C GLY A 17 -17.47 -15.48 -0.52
N ASP A 18 -16.54 -14.59 -0.13
CA ASP A 18 -15.13 -14.64 -0.50
C ASP A 18 -14.30 -15.22 0.66
N ASP A 19 -13.95 -16.50 0.56
CA ASP A 19 -13.18 -17.23 1.58
C ASP A 19 -11.66 -17.03 1.46
N LYS A 20 -11.21 -16.25 0.48
CA LYS A 20 -9.78 -16.03 0.23
C LYS A 20 -9.14 -15.22 1.34
N LYS A 21 -7.90 -15.60 1.63
CA LYS A 21 -7.04 -14.98 2.64
C LYS A 21 -5.67 -14.73 2.05
N TYR A 22 -5.39 -13.47 1.79
CA TYR A 22 -4.18 -13.04 1.11
C TYR A 22 -3.02 -12.88 2.10
N TYR A 23 -1.87 -13.43 1.76
CA TYR A 23 -0.63 -13.28 2.54
C TYR A 23 0.59 -13.41 1.63
N VAL A 24 1.75 -12.99 2.14
CA VAL A 24 3.03 -13.20 1.46
C VAL A 24 3.65 -14.48 2.00
N ASP A 25 3.80 -15.48 1.15
CA ASP A 25 4.45 -16.75 1.48
C ASP A 25 5.97 -16.67 1.24
N ASN A 26 6.72 -17.64 1.76
CA ASN A 26 8.15 -17.82 1.55
C ASN A 26 9.03 -16.62 1.95
N LEU A 27 8.67 -15.94 3.04
CA LEU A 27 9.42 -14.80 3.60
C LEU A 27 10.90 -15.12 3.95
N GLY A 28 11.28 -16.40 4.05
CA GLY A 28 12.67 -16.84 4.29
C GLY A 28 13.52 -17.01 3.02
N SER A 29 12.96 -16.85 1.82
CA SER A 29 13.65 -17.01 0.54
C SER A 29 13.33 -15.82 -0.37
N CYS A 30 14.30 -14.90 -0.48
CA CYS A 30 14.19 -13.61 -1.19
C CYS A 30 13.68 -13.69 -2.63
N VAL A 31 13.79 -14.85 -3.30
CA VAL A 31 13.44 -15.04 -4.73
C VAL A 31 12.15 -15.81 -4.97
N SER A 32 11.52 -16.34 -3.93
CA SER A 32 10.30 -17.16 -4.06
C SER A 32 9.12 -16.60 -3.28
N ALA A 33 9.27 -15.41 -2.70
CA ALA A 33 8.17 -14.76 -2.03
C ALA A 33 7.09 -14.38 -3.04
N ILE A 34 5.87 -14.85 -2.77
CA ILE A 34 4.71 -14.68 -3.65
C ILE A 34 3.48 -14.40 -2.82
N VAL A 35 2.55 -13.64 -3.41
CA VAL A 35 1.25 -13.38 -2.82
C VAL A 35 0.32 -14.57 -3.05
N MET A 36 0.05 -15.29 -1.97
CA MET A 36 -0.88 -16.42 -1.92
C MET A 36 -2.26 -15.94 -1.47
N ASP A 37 -3.32 -16.64 -1.89
CA ASP A 37 -4.73 -16.35 -1.53
C ASP A 37 -5.43 -17.49 -0.78
N ASN A 38 -4.66 -18.51 -0.40
CA ASN A 38 -5.13 -19.71 0.29
C ASN A 38 -4.73 -19.74 1.79
N GLY A 39 -4.54 -18.58 2.42
CA GLY A 39 -4.13 -18.51 3.83
C GLY A 39 -5.16 -19.13 4.78
N HIS A 40 -4.70 -19.66 5.90
CA HIS A 40 -5.57 -20.28 6.90
C HIS A 40 -5.27 -19.81 8.33
N ASN A 41 -6.30 -19.78 9.18
CA ASN A 41 -6.20 -19.34 10.58
C ASN A 41 -5.22 -20.19 11.41
N LYS A 42 -4.84 -21.38 10.92
CA LYS A 42 -3.92 -22.30 11.58
C LYS A 42 -2.46 -22.03 11.25
N ASP A 43 -2.18 -21.15 10.30
CA ASP A 43 -0.84 -20.88 9.80
C ASP A 43 -0.06 -19.89 10.68
N GLY A 44 -0.64 -19.47 11.81
CA GLY A 44 -0.06 -18.48 12.72
C GLY A 44 -0.22 -17.02 12.27
N ASN A 45 -0.77 -16.80 11.08
CA ASN A 45 -1.05 -15.47 10.53
C ASN A 45 -2.35 -14.87 11.11
N LYS A 46 -2.34 -13.55 11.33
CA LYS A 46 -3.53 -12.78 11.70
C LYS A 46 -4.12 -12.14 10.45
N TYR A 47 -5.32 -12.55 10.07
CA TYR A 47 -6.06 -12.01 8.93
C TYR A 47 -7.06 -10.96 9.38
N ILE A 48 -7.14 -9.87 8.63
CA ILE A 48 -8.07 -8.78 8.87
C ILE A 48 -8.82 -8.45 7.59
N SER A 49 -10.05 -7.94 7.75
CA SER A 49 -10.80 -7.37 6.64
C SER A 49 -10.12 -6.08 6.17
N GLU A 50 -9.88 -6.00 4.87
CA GLU A 50 -9.18 -4.92 4.19
C GLU A 50 -10.14 -4.16 3.26
N HIS A 51 -9.93 -2.85 3.18
CA HIS A 51 -10.43 -2.02 2.09
C HIS A 51 -9.36 -2.01 0.99
N ILE A 52 -9.64 -2.63 -0.15
CA ILE A 52 -8.66 -2.72 -1.25
C ILE A 52 -8.26 -1.32 -1.73
N LEU A 53 -9.26 -0.43 -1.88
CA LEU A 53 -9.02 1.00 -1.96
C LEU A 53 -9.00 1.58 -0.54
N GLU A 54 -7.87 2.15 -0.13
CA GLU A 54 -7.71 2.64 1.23
C GLU A 54 -8.62 3.84 1.50
N LEU A 55 -9.36 3.82 2.62
CA LEU A 55 -10.33 4.87 2.97
C LEU A 55 -9.73 6.28 3.08
N GLN A 56 -8.43 6.38 3.39
CA GLN A 56 -7.69 7.64 3.39
C GLN A 56 -7.60 8.33 2.03
N SER A 57 -7.89 7.62 0.94
CA SER A 57 -7.96 8.19 -0.41
C SER A 57 -9.06 9.25 -0.53
N VAL A 58 -10.16 9.11 0.24
CA VAL A 58 -11.27 10.09 0.24
C VAL A 58 -10.83 11.47 0.74
N PRO A 59 -10.31 11.62 1.97
CA PRO A 59 -9.81 12.92 2.41
C PRO A 59 -8.60 13.41 1.61
N MET A 60 -7.77 12.53 1.05
CA MET A 60 -6.68 12.93 0.14
C MET A 60 -7.23 13.53 -1.16
N PHE A 61 -8.27 12.93 -1.74
CA PHE A 61 -8.94 13.46 -2.92
C PHE A 61 -9.59 14.83 -2.67
N MET A 62 -10.22 15.00 -1.50
CA MET A 62 -10.74 16.32 -1.10
C MET A 62 -9.63 17.37 -1.06
N GLU A 63 -8.46 17.04 -0.51
CA GLU A 63 -7.32 17.95 -0.51
C GLU A 63 -6.77 18.22 -1.91
N TYR A 64 -6.69 17.20 -2.75
CA TYR A 64 -6.27 17.29 -4.15
C TYR A 64 -7.19 18.25 -4.94
N THR A 65 -8.51 18.11 -4.82
CA THR A 65 -9.48 18.99 -5.49
C THR A 65 -9.50 20.42 -4.93
N MET A 66 -9.07 20.63 -3.70
CA MET A 66 -8.90 21.98 -3.12
C MET A 66 -7.54 22.61 -3.43
N GLY A 67 -6.58 21.84 -3.98
CA GLY A 67 -5.22 22.31 -4.21
C GLY A 67 -4.45 22.60 -2.92
N VAL A 68 -4.74 21.87 -1.84
CA VAL A 68 -4.08 22.03 -0.53
C VAL A 68 -3.17 20.84 -0.21
N GLN A 69 -2.10 21.09 0.55
CA GLN A 69 -1.10 20.07 0.90
C GLN A 69 -1.02 19.87 2.42
N LYS A 70 -1.99 19.17 3.01
CA LYS A 70 -2.02 18.91 4.46
C LYS A 70 -1.72 17.44 4.79
N ARG A 71 -2.44 16.50 4.18
CA ARG A 71 -2.13 15.07 4.13
C ARG A 71 -1.23 14.78 2.93
N LEU A 72 -1.54 15.33 1.77
CA LEU A 72 -0.74 15.21 0.54
C LEU A 72 0.41 16.22 0.56
N GLN A 73 1.45 15.93 1.33
CA GLN A 73 2.58 16.84 1.50
C GLN A 73 3.83 16.35 0.79
N THR A 74 4.36 17.17 -0.10
CA THR A 74 5.75 17.04 -0.53
C THR A 74 6.67 17.42 0.61
N LYS A 75 7.47 16.47 1.08
CA LYS A 75 8.34 16.63 2.26
C LYS A 75 9.46 15.60 2.25
N LEU A 76 10.33 15.69 3.24
CA LEU A 76 11.28 14.62 3.53
C LEU A 76 10.69 13.65 4.55
N SER A 77 10.93 12.37 4.34
CA SER A 77 10.69 11.31 5.33
C SER A 77 11.63 11.45 6.54
N ARG A 78 11.45 10.61 7.55
CA ARG A 78 12.36 10.58 8.72
C ARG A 78 13.76 10.11 8.34
N SER A 79 13.84 9.25 7.33
CA SER A 79 15.08 8.81 6.68
C SER A 79 15.62 9.82 5.65
N ARG A 80 15.06 11.04 5.58
CA ARG A 80 15.44 12.12 4.65
C ARG A 80 15.24 11.80 3.18
N LEU A 81 14.37 10.84 2.86
CA LEU A 81 13.99 10.53 1.49
C LEU A 81 12.91 11.50 1.00
N PRO A 82 12.97 11.97 -0.26
CA PRO A 82 11.92 12.81 -0.81
C PRO A 82 10.61 12.03 -0.94
N ILE A 83 9.54 12.62 -0.44
CA ILE A 83 8.16 12.19 -0.67
C ILE A 83 7.55 13.24 -1.60
N ASN A 84 7.07 12.80 -2.76
CA ASN A 84 6.33 13.62 -3.72
C ASN A 84 4.87 13.18 -3.70
N ALA A 85 4.02 13.91 -2.98
CA ALA A 85 2.60 13.58 -2.91
C ALA A 85 1.85 14.18 -4.13
N PRO A 86 0.74 13.57 -4.56
CA PRO A 86 -0.12 14.11 -5.62
C PRO A 86 -0.54 15.55 -5.36
N PHE A 87 -0.61 16.36 -6.43
CA PHE A 87 -1.04 17.75 -6.35
C PHE A 87 -1.77 18.17 -7.62
N ASN A 88 -2.96 18.75 -7.48
CA ASN A 88 -3.69 19.28 -8.62
C ASN A 88 -3.12 20.65 -9.04
N PRO A 89 -2.46 20.76 -10.21
CA PRO A 89 -1.91 22.04 -10.66
C PRO A 89 -2.97 22.98 -11.26
N ASP A 90 -4.18 22.48 -11.56
CA ASP A 90 -5.22 23.27 -12.23
C ASP A 90 -6.00 24.16 -11.25
N SER A 91 -5.45 25.36 -11.02
CA SER A 91 -6.08 26.39 -10.20
C SER A 91 -7.49 26.81 -10.67
N SER A 92 -7.85 26.56 -11.92
CA SER A 92 -9.15 26.98 -12.49
C SER A 92 -10.31 26.07 -12.07
N ARG A 93 -10.01 24.88 -11.56
CA ARG A 93 -11.00 23.86 -11.17
C ARG A 93 -10.98 23.53 -9.67
N LEU A 94 -10.31 24.34 -8.86
CA LEU A 94 -10.22 24.08 -7.42
C LEU A 94 -11.57 24.30 -6.74
N LEU A 95 -11.92 23.37 -5.86
CA LEU A 95 -13.15 23.41 -5.11
C LEU A 95 -12.97 24.20 -3.80
N PRO A 96 -13.95 25.02 -3.40
CA PRO A 96 -13.89 25.70 -2.11
C PRO A 96 -14.10 24.70 -0.98
N CYS A 97 -13.48 24.96 0.17
CA CYS A 97 -13.65 24.14 1.39
C CYS A 97 -15.14 23.93 1.77
N ALA A 98 -15.98 24.93 1.52
CA ALA A 98 -17.42 24.84 1.77
C ALA A 98 -18.11 23.69 1.02
N PHE A 99 -17.66 23.36 -0.20
CA PHE A 99 -18.19 22.26 -1.00
C PHE A 99 -18.05 20.91 -0.25
N TRP A 100 -16.92 20.71 0.42
CA TRP A 100 -16.65 19.48 1.17
C TRP A 100 -17.23 19.52 2.59
N VAL A 101 -17.02 20.61 3.32
CA VAL A 101 -17.39 20.68 4.75
C VAL A 101 -18.88 20.91 4.96
N ASN A 102 -19.56 21.60 4.05
CA ASN A 102 -20.99 21.85 4.21
C ASN A 102 -21.80 20.82 3.41
N ASP A 103 -21.57 20.75 2.10
CA ASP A 103 -22.46 20.00 1.22
C ASP A 103 -22.12 18.50 1.23
N PHE A 104 -20.84 18.13 1.13
CA PHE A 104 -20.47 16.71 1.11
C PHE A 104 -20.57 16.02 2.48
N GLN A 105 -20.22 16.75 3.54
CA GLN A 105 -20.25 16.20 4.90
C GLN A 105 -21.69 16.01 5.40
N TYR A 106 -22.57 16.98 5.16
CA TYR A 106 -23.91 17.01 5.74
C TYR A 106 -25.04 16.74 4.74
N GLY A 107 -24.79 16.83 3.44
CA GLY A 107 -25.83 16.76 2.42
C GLY A 107 -26.43 18.14 2.11
N PHE A 108 -27.33 18.13 1.14
CA PHE A 108 -28.05 19.31 0.66
C PHE A 108 -29.45 18.89 0.19
N ALA A 109 -30.36 19.83 -0.04
CA ALA A 109 -31.77 19.53 -0.26
C ALA A 109 -32.05 18.56 -1.43
N GLU A 110 -31.36 18.68 -2.57
CA GLU A 110 -31.51 17.72 -3.67
C GLU A 110 -30.96 16.33 -3.33
N TRP A 111 -29.88 16.26 -2.55
CA TRP A 111 -29.36 14.99 -2.02
C TRP A 111 -30.36 14.34 -1.06
N ASP A 112 -30.87 15.11 -0.10
CA ASP A 112 -31.79 14.64 0.94
C ASP A 112 -33.12 14.14 0.34
N LYS A 113 -33.58 14.74 -0.76
CA LYS A 113 -34.76 14.26 -1.52
C LYS A 113 -34.58 12.82 -2.01
N LYS A 114 -33.36 12.44 -2.40
CA LYS A 114 -33.05 11.09 -2.92
C LYS A 114 -32.67 10.11 -1.81
N TYR A 115 -31.82 10.56 -0.87
CA TYR A 115 -31.15 9.70 0.11
C TYR A 115 -31.64 9.84 1.55
N GLY A 116 -32.63 10.70 1.78
CA GLY A 116 -33.21 10.94 3.10
C GLY A 116 -32.18 11.52 4.06
N LYS A 117 -31.93 10.83 5.18
CA LYS A 117 -30.96 11.27 6.21
C LYS A 117 -29.53 10.75 6.00
N THR A 118 -29.29 9.99 4.93
CA THR A 118 -27.96 9.45 4.67
C THR A 118 -27.11 10.54 4.03
N THR A 119 -26.05 11.00 4.71
CA THR A 119 -25.17 12.04 4.14
C THR A 119 -24.32 11.48 3.00
N PRO A 120 -23.80 12.32 2.08
CA PRO A 120 -22.90 11.88 1.01
C PRO A 120 -21.66 11.17 1.53
N THR A 121 -21.07 11.71 2.60
CA THR A 121 -19.96 11.04 3.31
C THR A 121 -20.35 9.66 3.80
N ALA A 122 -21.52 9.51 4.45
CA ALA A 122 -21.97 8.21 4.94
C ALA A 122 -22.23 7.22 3.80
N ALA A 123 -22.77 7.69 2.68
CA ALA A 123 -23.00 6.88 1.49
C ALA A 123 -21.67 6.40 0.88
N LEU A 124 -20.70 7.29 0.66
CA LEU A 124 -19.40 6.94 0.08
C LEU A 124 -18.62 5.96 0.97
N PHE A 125 -18.56 6.17 2.28
CA PHE A 125 -17.86 5.24 3.18
C PHE A 125 -18.58 3.90 3.29
N THR A 126 -19.91 3.87 3.19
CA THR A 126 -20.67 2.61 3.10
C THR A 126 -20.30 1.86 1.82
N LEU A 127 -20.19 2.58 0.69
CA LEU A 127 -19.84 2.06 -0.63
C LEU A 127 -18.43 1.47 -0.67
N LEU A 128 -17.45 2.14 -0.07
CA LEU A 128 -16.06 1.70 -0.03
C LEU A 128 -15.82 0.48 0.87
N GLY A 129 -16.74 0.17 1.77
CA GLY A 129 -16.67 -1.01 2.62
C GLY A 129 -17.53 -0.91 3.86
N SER A 130 -18.49 -1.82 3.99
CA SER A 130 -19.30 -1.98 5.20
C SER A 130 -19.88 -3.39 5.26
N THR A 131 -20.51 -3.76 6.38
CA THR A 131 -21.29 -5.02 6.43
C THR A 131 -22.43 -5.10 5.41
N LYS A 132 -22.85 -3.96 4.83
CA LYS A 132 -23.90 -3.88 3.80
C LYS A 132 -23.36 -3.80 2.38
N ASN A 133 -22.08 -3.45 2.22
CA ASN A 133 -21.39 -3.41 0.95
C ASN A 133 -19.94 -3.87 1.15
N SER A 134 -19.77 -5.19 1.10
CA SER A 134 -18.50 -5.89 1.33
C SER A 134 -17.96 -6.52 0.04
N GLY A 135 -18.56 -6.23 -1.12
CA GLY A 135 -18.25 -6.92 -2.39
C GLY A 135 -16.79 -6.76 -2.82
N HIS A 136 -16.22 -5.56 -2.59
CA HIS A 136 -14.83 -5.24 -2.93
C HIS A 136 -13.86 -5.42 -1.75
N MET A 137 -14.34 -5.82 -0.57
CA MET A 137 -13.46 -6.10 0.57
C MET A 137 -12.87 -7.50 0.46
N VAL A 138 -11.69 -7.71 1.03
CA VAL A 138 -10.98 -9.00 1.11
C VAL A 138 -10.37 -9.20 2.48
N ASN A 139 -9.91 -10.41 2.77
CA ASN A 139 -9.12 -10.69 3.96
C ASN A 139 -7.64 -10.77 3.63
N THR A 140 -6.83 -10.04 4.38
CA THR A 140 -5.39 -9.99 4.17
C THR A 140 -4.64 -10.08 5.49
N GLU A 141 -3.45 -10.67 5.46
CA GLU A 141 -2.56 -10.74 6.61
C GLU A 141 -2.24 -9.31 7.12
N SER A 142 -2.36 -9.13 8.43
CA SER A 142 -2.39 -7.82 9.08
C SER A 142 -1.10 -7.02 8.91
N LYS A 143 0.07 -7.66 8.93
CA LYS A 143 1.38 -7.01 8.76
C LYS A 143 1.55 -6.55 7.32
N PHE A 144 1.19 -7.38 6.35
CA PHE A 144 1.21 -7.06 4.93
C PHE A 144 0.25 -5.92 4.59
N ASN A 145 -1.01 -6.00 5.05
CA ASN A 145 -1.98 -4.91 4.91
C ASN A 145 -1.46 -3.60 5.54
N GLY A 146 -0.74 -3.70 6.68
CA GLY A 146 -0.08 -2.56 7.30
C GLY A 146 0.99 -1.89 6.42
N LYS A 147 1.75 -2.67 5.63
CA LYS A 147 2.74 -2.11 4.68
C LYS A 147 2.08 -1.39 3.53
N LYS A 148 1.03 -2.00 2.94
CA LYS A 148 0.22 -1.37 1.90
C LYS A 148 -0.35 -0.03 2.38
N GLY A 149 -0.99 -0.02 3.56
CA GLY A 149 -1.56 1.20 4.14
C GLY A 149 -0.50 2.29 4.39
N ALA A 150 0.68 1.92 4.87
CA ALA A 150 1.78 2.86 5.08
C ALA A 150 2.26 3.51 3.77
N LEU A 151 2.46 2.72 2.71
CA LEU A 151 2.83 3.22 1.39
C LEU A 151 1.77 4.18 0.83
N TRP A 152 0.50 3.83 0.98
CA TRP A 152 -0.64 4.64 0.51
C TRP A 152 -0.72 6.02 1.18
N GLU A 153 -0.27 6.12 2.44
CA GLU A 153 -0.15 7.39 3.16
C GLU A 153 1.19 8.11 2.98
N PHE A 154 2.06 7.62 2.10
CA PHE A 154 3.44 8.10 1.96
C PHE A 154 4.21 8.11 3.29
N LYS A 155 3.96 7.11 4.13
CA LYS A 155 4.75 6.84 5.33
C LYS A 155 5.83 5.82 5.00
N GLU A 156 6.91 5.83 5.78
CA GLU A 156 7.91 4.76 5.68
C GLU A 156 7.27 3.42 6.09
N PRO A 157 7.34 2.36 5.26
CA PRO A 157 6.81 1.04 5.60
C PRO A 157 7.36 0.46 6.89
N VAL A 158 8.61 0.82 7.21
CA VAL A 158 9.19 0.71 8.54
C VAL A 158 9.83 2.06 8.86
N GLY A 159 9.41 2.68 9.97
CA GLY A 159 9.96 3.96 10.39
C GLY A 159 11.45 3.85 10.75
N ALA A 160 12.21 4.90 10.42
CA ALA A 160 13.66 4.98 10.65
C ALA A 160 14.16 4.45 12.01
N SER A 161 13.53 4.84 13.12
CA SER A 161 13.93 4.37 14.45
C SER A 161 13.75 2.86 14.60
N THR A 162 12.57 2.35 14.23
CA THR A 162 12.26 0.92 14.26
C THR A 162 13.20 0.12 13.36
N TRP A 163 13.56 0.66 12.19
CA TRP A 163 14.55 0.04 11.32
C TRP A 163 15.91 -0.09 12.00
N ASN A 164 16.39 1.01 12.59
CA ASN A 164 17.68 1.02 13.27
C ASN A 164 17.71 0.09 14.48
N ASP A 165 16.62 0.05 15.25
CA ASP A 165 16.53 -0.73 16.48
C ASP A 165 16.37 -2.24 16.21
N LEU A 166 15.67 -2.62 15.14
CA LEU A 166 15.23 -4.01 14.93
C LEU A 166 15.76 -4.70 13.68
N TYR A 167 16.25 -3.96 12.68
CA TYR A 167 16.55 -4.50 11.35
C TYR A 167 17.91 -4.08 10.78
N ALA A 168 18.61 -3.12 11.39
CA ALA A 168 19.87 -2.59 10.86
C ALA A 168 21.13 -3.33 11.33
N ALA A 169 21.04 -4.19 12.34
CA ALA A 169 22.20 -4.92 12.84
C ALA A 169 22.70 -5.95 11.82
N VAL A 170 24.04 -6.04 11.70
CA VAL A 170 24.70 -6.93 10.73
C VAL A 170 24.98 -8.28 11.37
N ASP A 171 23.91 -9.01 11.66
CA ASP A 171 23.93 -10.37 12.19
C ASP A 171 22.91 -11.27 11.49
N ASP A 172 23.08 -12.58 11.66
CA ASP A 172 22.39 -13.59 10.86
C ASP A 172 20.88 -13.68 11.17
N THR A 173 20.44 -13.22 12.35
CA THR A 173 19.01 -13.21 12.71
C THR A 173 18.36 -11.92 12.25
N THR A 174 18.98 -10.78 12.53
CA THR A 174 18.43 -9.47 12.21
C THR A 174 18.24 -9.28 10.70
N VAL A 175 19.16 -9.80 9.88
CA VAL A 175 19.05 -9.66 8.42
C VAL A 175 17.85 -10.39 7.82
N LEU A 176 17.46 -11.53 8.39
CA LEU A 176 16.28 -12.26 7.91
C LEU A 176 15.00 -11.46 8.17
N HIS A 177 14.93 -10.79 9.32
CA HIS A 177 13.82 -9.88 9.61
C HIS A 177 13.84 -8.63 8.74
N ALA A 178 15.02 -8.11 8.40
CA ALA A 178 15.16 -7.01 7.45
C ALA A 178 14.66 -7.41 6.05
N PHE A 179 15.08 -8.55 5.53
CA PHE A 179 14.60 -9.09 4.25
C PHE A 179 13.09 -9.32 4.26
N GLU A 180 12.53 -9.85 5.35
CA GLU A 180 11.08 -9.96 5.51
C GLU A 180 10.38 -8.60 5.33
N GLN A 181 10.94 -7.51 5.86
CA GLN A 181 10.36 -6.18 5.68
C GLN A 181 10.46 -5.69 4.23
N LEU A 182 11.56 -5.96 3.53
CA LEU A 182 11.72 -5.61 2.12
C LEU A 182 10.71 -6.39 1.26
N ILE A 183 10.62 -7.70 1.45
CA ILE A 183 9.72 -8.59 0.73
C ILE A 183 8.27 -8.13 0.88
N LEU A 184 7.82 -7.79 2.09
CA LEU A 184 6.46 -7.31 2.31
C LEU A 184 6.14 -6.01 1.55
N VAL A 185 7.13 -5.15 1.32
CA VAL A 185 6.96 -3.91 0.54
C VAL A 185 7.00 -4.21 -0.96
N GLU A 186 7.94 -5.04 -1.41
CA GLU A 186 8.06 -5.50 -2.79
C GLU A 186 6.76 -6.16 -3.28
N GLN A 187 6.10 -6.95 -2.42
CA GLN A 187 4.90 -7.71 -2.77
C GLN A 187 3.59 -6.89 -2.79
N VAL A 188 3.60 -5.60 -2.40
CA VAL A 188 2.39 -4.76 -2.44
C VAL A 188 1.85 -4.61 -3.87
N PHE A 189 2.72 -4.35 -4.85
CA PHE A 189 2.28 -4.15 -6.24
C PHE A 189 1.93 -5.46 -6.96
N PRO A 190 2.65 -6.58 -6.76
CA PRO A 190 2.19 -7.90 -7.17
C PRO A 190 0.82 -8.27 -6.61
N TYR A 191 0.54 -7.91 -5.35
CA TYR A 191 -0.80 -8.09 -4.75
C TYR A 191 -1.86 -7.27 -5.48
N LEU A 192 -1.62 -5.97 -5.71
CA LEU A 192 -2.57 -5.11 -6.43
C LEU A 192 -2.79 -5.55 -7.88
N ALA A 193 -1.79 -6.19 -8.50
CA ALA A 193 -1.87 -6.74 -9.86
C ALA A 193 -2.49 -8.14 -9.94
N LYS A 194 -2.76 -8.80 -8.81
CA LYS A 194 -3.39 -10.14 -8.81
C LYS A 194 -4.83 -10.00 -9.34
N PRO A 195 -5.28 -10.80 -10.33
CA PRO A 195 -6.55 -10.56 -11.03
C PRO A 195 -7.75 -10.32 -10.10
N GLY A 196 -7.97 -11.18 -9.11
CA GLY A 196 -9.09 -11.02 -8.17
C GLY A 196 -9.00 -9.80 -7.25
N ILE A 197 -7.80 -9.26 -7.02
CA ILE A 197 -7.58 -8.00 -6.28
C ILE A 197 -7.77 -6.81 -7.21
N GLN A 198 -7.18 -6.86 -8.40
CA GLN A 198 -7.30 -5.82 -9.41
C GLN A 198 -8.76 -5.60 -9.81
N ASP A 199 -9.53 -6.67 -10.01
CA ASP A 199 -10.95 -6.62 -10.35
C ASP A 199 -11.77 -5.88 -9.27
N LYS A 200 -11.51 -6.19 -8.00
CA LYS A 200 -12.18 -5.53 -6.87
C LYS A 200 -11.69 -4.09 -6.65
N LEU A 201 -10.41 -3.81 -6.87
CA LEU A 201 -9.85 -2.46 -6.84
C LEU A 201 -10.51 -1.57 -7.90
N LEU A 202 -10.62 -2.08 -9.13
CA LEU A 202 -11.31 -1.43 -10.24
C LEU A 202 -12.80 -1.29 -10.00
N GLY A 203 -13.45 -2.32 -9.45
CA GLY A 203 -14.84 -2.26 -9.04
C GLY A 203 -15.10 -1.15 -8.02
N ALA A 204 -14.29 -1.07 -6.95
CA ALA A 204 -14.39 0.00 -5.97
C ALA A 204 -14.12 1.38 -6.59
N HIS A 205 -13.18 1.48 -7.52
CA HIS A 205 -12.90 2.73 -8.24
C HIS A 205 -14.09 3.19 -9.09
N GLN A 206 -14.70 2.28 -9.86
CA GLN A 206 -15.88 2.55 -10.68
C GLN A 206 -17.09 2.96 -9.82
N ASP A 207 -17.28 2.31 -8.68
CA ASP A 207 -18.33 2.68 -7.74
C ASP A 207 -18.16 4.12 -7.23
N VAL A 208 -16.93 4.55 -6.93
CA VAL A 208 -16.66 5.95 -6.55
C VAL A 208 -16.93 6.91 -7.71
N ILE A 209 -16.58 6.56 -8.95
CA ILE A 209 -16.88 7.38 -10.13
C ILE A 209 -18.38 7.62 -10.24
N ALA A 210 -19.18 6.54 -10.25
CA ALA A 210 -20.63 6.64 -10.37
C ALA A 210 -21.25 7.47 -9.22
N PHE A 211 -20.74 7.29 -8.00
CA PHE A 211 -21.15 8.10 -6.86
C PHE A 211 -20.82 9.59 -7.04
N LEU A 212 -19.62 9.92 -7.56
CA LEU A 212 -19.21 11.31 -7.78
C LEU A 212 -20.00 11.98 -8.89
N ASP A 213 -20.31 11.26 -9.97
CA ASP A 213 -21.15 11.77 -11.07
C ASP A 213 -22.57 12.09 -10.57
N GLU A 214 -23.17 11.19 -9.81
CA GLU A 214 -24.48 11.41 -9.22
C GLU A 214 -24.48 12.55 -8.19
N TYR A 215 -23.46 12.60 -7.32
CA TYR A 215 -23.31 13.67 -6.35
C TYR A 215 -23.24 15.04 -7.05
N GLU A 216 -22.46 15.13 -8.13
CA GLU A 216 -22.36 16.36 -8.92
C GLU A 216 -23.67 16.70 -9.62
N GLU A 217 -24.35 15.72 -10.22
CA GLU A 217 -25.65 15.93 -10.87
C GLU A 217 -26.66 16.56 -9.90
N LEU A 218 -26.78 15.97 -8.70
CA LEU A 218 -27.67 16.47 -7.65
C LEU A 218 -27.24 17.86 -7.18
N TYR A 219 -25.92 18.09 -7.02
CA TYR A 219 -25.40 19.39 -6.60
C TYR A 219 -25.73 20.48 -7.62
N ARG A 220 -25.52 20.22 -8.91
CA ARG A 220 -25.83 21.15 -10.00
C ARG A 220 -27.33 21.37 -10.18
N LYS A 221 -28.17 20.39 -9.87
CA LYS A 221 -29.63 20.58 -9.82
C LYS A 221 -30.05 21.59 -8.75
N GLN A 222 -29.38 21.59 -7.60
CA GLN A 222 -29.61 22.59 -6.56
C GLN A 222 -28.98 23.95 -6.89
N HIS A 223 -27.81 23.92 -7.53
CA HIS A 223 -27.01 25.09 -7.90
C HIS A 223 -26.91 25.20 -9.44
N PRO A 224 -27.99 25.60 -10.14
CA PRO A 224 -28.08 25.50 -11.61
C PRO A 224 -27.09 26.38 -12.37
N THR A 225 -26.50 27.38 -11.71
CA THR A 225 -25.45 28.23 -12.29
C THR A 225 -24.06 27.62 -12.19
N THR A 226 -23.89 26.52 -11.45
CA THR A 226 -22.61 25.83 -11.33
C THR A 226 -22.27 25.11 -12.63
N ALA A 227 -21.13 25.46 -13.21
CA ALA A 227 -20.55 24.75 -14.34
C ALA A 227 -20.28 23.28 -13.98
N HIS A 228 -20.17 22.42 -14.99
CA HIS A 228 -19.74 21.05 -14.77
C HIS A 228 -18.36 21.03 -14.09
N ILE A 229 -18.28 20.36 -12.94
CA ILE A 229 -17.09 20.30 -12.10
C ILE A 229 -16.14 19.21 -12.62
N GLY A 230 -16.69 18.05 -13.01
CA GLY A 230 -15.92 16.90 -13.47
C GLY A 230 -15.29 16.12 -12.31
N LEU A 231 -16.06 15.84 -11.25
CA LEU A 231 -15.52 15.14 -10.07
C LEU A 231 -14.97 13.75 -10.39
N SER A 232 -15.61 13.00 -11.27
CA SER A 232 -15.16 11.68 -11.73
C SER A 232 -13.82 11.75 -12.46
N ASP A 233 -13.66 12.72 -13.38
CA ASP A 233 -12.38 12.98 -14.06
C ASP A 233 -11.27 13.35 -13.06
N MET A 234 -11.57 14.21 -12.09
CA MET A 234 -10.63 14.56 -11.03
C MET A 234 -10.22 13.33 -10.22
N TRP A 235 -11.16 12.43 -9.93
CA TRP A 235 -10.89 11.20 -9.19
C TRP A 235 -10.02 10.23 -9.98
N ARG A 236 -10.29 10.04 -11.28
CA ARG A 236 -9.45 9.25 -12.19
C ARG A 236 -8.02 9.76 -12.20
N ASN A 237 -7.85 11.06 -12.42
CA ASN A 237 -6.53 11.70 -12.41
C ASN A 237 -5.82 11.56 -11.06
N PHE A 238 -6.54 11.84 -9.96
CA PHE A 238 -6.02 11.71 -8.61
C PHE A 238 -5.55 10.28 -8.31
N MET A 239 -6.36 9.26 -8.61
CA MET A 239 -6.01 7.86 -8.32
C MET A 239 -4.81 7.39 -9.14
N THR A 240 -4.74 7.77 -10.42
CA THR A 240 -3.58 7.47 -11.27
C THR A 240 -2.32 8.13 -10.74
N GLU A 241 -2.37 9.42 -10.38
CA GLU A 241 -1.23 10.13 -9.82
C GLU A 241 -0.84 9.58 -8.44
N LEU A 242 -1.81 9.29 -7.57
CA LEU A 242 -1.60 8.70 -6.25
C LEU A 242 -0.80 7.40 -6.33
N LEU A 243 -1.23 6.49 -7.21
CA LEU A 243 -0.59 5.17 -7.33
C LEU A 243 0.76 5.27 -8.06
N ALA A 244 0.92 6.19 -9.01
CA ALA A 244 2.23 6.49 -9.60
C ALA A 244 3.21 6.99 -8.53
N LYS A 245 2.80 7.96 -7.70
CA LYS A 245 3.63 8.49 -6.61
C LYS A 245 3.88 7.47 -5.51
N MET A 246 2.92 6.60 -5.22
CA MET A 246 3.10 5.49 -4.28
C MET A 246 4.18 4.50 -4.77
N LYS A 247 4.24 4.22 -6.09
CA LYS A 247 5.31 3.41 -6.70
C LYS A 247 6.67 4.07 -6.55
N GLU A 248 6.79 5.35 -6.95
CA GLU A 248 8.03 6.13 -6.80
C GLU A 248 8.53 6.12 -5.34
N TRP A 249 7.61 6.28 -4.38
CA TRP A 249 7.92 6.25 -2.95
C TRP A 249 8.40 4.88 -2.47
N ALA A 250 7.77 3.80 -2.92
CA ALA A 250 8.17 2.45 -2.56
C ALA A 250 9.56 2.11 -3.09
N GLU A 251 9.85 2.45 -4.36
CA GLU A 251 11.17 2.27 -4.97
C GLU A 251 12.25 3.03 -4.22
N ALA A 252 12.04 4.32 -3.94
CA ALA A 252 13.01 5.14 -3.23
C ALA A 252 13.29 4.60 -1.81
N TRP A 253 12.27 4.09 -1.12
CA TRP A 253 12.45 3.50 0.21
C TRP A 253 13.19 2.16 0.14
N LEU A 254 12.83 1.28 -0.80
CA LEU A 254 13.49 -0.02 -1.00
C LEU A 254 14.96 0.16 -1.36
N GLU A 255 15.24 0.97 -2.39
CA GLU A 255 16.59 1.29 -2.85
C GLU A 255 17.46 1.80 -1.70
N TYR A 256 16.98 2.79 -0.96
CA TYR A 256 17.71 3.36 0.18
C TYR A 256 18.08 2.31 1.24
N ARG A 257 17.16 1.39 1.58
CA ARG A 257 17.44 0.35 2.58
C ARG A 257 18.43 -0.68 2.05
N ILE A 258 18.26 -1.10 0.80
CA ILE A 258 19.12 -2.11 0.17
C ILE A 258 20.54 -1.57 -0.05
N ASP A 259 20.68 -0.31 -0.48
CA ASP A 259 21.96 0.37 -0.68
C ASP A 259 22.80 0.51 0.59
N ILE A 260 22.16 0.49 1.77
CA ILE A 260 22.85 0.42 3.06
C ILE A 260 23.23 -1.03 3.38
N MET A 261 22.33 -1.98 3.12
CA MET A 261 22.54 -3.39 3.46
C MET A 261 23.64 -4.06 2.64
N VAL A 262 23.69 -3.82 1.33
CA VAL A 262 24.67 -4.43 0.42
C VAL A 262 26.13 -4.16 0.83
N PRO A 263 26.58 -2.91 1.05
CA PRO A 263 27.95 -2.65 1.49
C PRO A 263 28.23 -3.18 2.90
N ALA A 264 27.26 -3.12 3.82
CA ALA A 264 27.42 -3.64 5.18
C ALA A 264 27.68 -5.17 5.18
N TRP A 265 26.88 -5.93 4.41
CA TRP A 265 27.06 -7.38 4.29
C TRP A 265 28.27 -7.76 3.44
N THR A 266 28.67 -6.92 2.50
CA THR A 266 29.94 -7.09 1.77
C THR A 266 31.14 -7.01 2.72
N ALA A 267 31.16 -6.00 3.60
CA ALA A 267 32.21 -5.85 4.60
C ALA A 267 32.20 -6.98 5.63
N GLU A 268 31.03 -7.39 6.11
CA GLU A 268 30.91 -8.47 7.09
C GLU A 268 31.32 -9.83 6.53
N HIS A 269 30.94 -10.14 5.28
CA HIS A 269 31.43 -11.33 4.58
C HIS A 269 32.95 -11.34 4.52
N ALA A 270 33.58 -10.25 4.07
CA ALA A 270 35.04 -10.15 3.98
C ALA A 270 35.72 -10.35 5.35
N ARG A 271 35.14 -9.79 6.42
CA ARG A 271 35.64 -9.96 7.79
C ARG A 271 35.58 -11.43 8.23
N ARG A 272 34.43 -12.10 8.07
CA ARG A 272 34.26 -13.51 8.47
C ARG A 272 35.13 -14.44 7.63
N GLU A 273 35.29 -14.16 6.34
CA GLU A 273 36.17 -14.92 5.44
C GLU A 273 37.65 -14.82 5.85
N ALA A 274 38.11 -13.62 6.25
CA ALA A 274 39.47 -13.43 6.78
C ALA A 274 39.71 -14.22 8.08
N VAL A 275 38.73 -14.23 8.99
CA VAL A 275 38.79 -15.05 10.23
C VAL A 275 38.85 -16.54 9.90
N ALA A 276 38.00 -17.02 8.99
CA ALA A 276 38.00 -18.41 8.56
C ALA A 276 39.36 -18.83 7.98
N ARG A 277 39.94 -18.02 7.09
CA ARG A 277 41.29 -18.25 6.53
C ARG A 277 42.37 -18.31 7.62
N ALA A 278 42.36 -17.36 8.55
CA ALA A 278 43.33 -17.32 9.63
C ALA A 278 43.23 -18.55 10.56
N TYR A 279 42.02 -18.97 10.90
CA TYR A 279 41.79 -20.14 11.76
C TYR A 279 42.23 -21.44 11.06
N THR A 280 41.92 -21.59 9.78
CA THR A 280 42.40 -22.73 8.97
C THR A 280 43.92 -22.77 8.91
N ALA A 281 44.58 -21.64 8.64
CA ALA A 281 46.04 -21.57 8.57
C ALA A 281 46.71 -21.88 9.93
N ALA A 282 46.07 -21.52 11.05
CA ALA A 282 46.56 -21.78 12.39
C ALA A 282 46.22 -23.19 12.92
N GLY A 283 45.50 -24.03 12.17
CA GLY A 283 45.00 -25.31 12.68
C GLY A 283 44.05 -25.16 13.86
N ASN A 284 43.33 -24.03 13.97
CA ASN A 284 42.47 -23.73 15.10
C ASN A 284 41.23 -24.65 15.08
N PRO A 285 40.81 -25.24 16.23
CA PRO A 285 39.64 -26.13 16.29
C PRO A 285 38.32 -25.46 15.86
N LEU A 286 38.25 -24.12 15.85
CA LEU A 286 37.09 -23.36 15.41
C LEU A 286 37.07 -23.06 13.89
N ALA A 287 38.04 -23.55 13.11
CA ALA A 287 38.12 -23.28 11.67
C ALA A 287 36.84 -23.65 10.90
N ALA A 288 36.27 -24.83 11.17
CA ALA A 288 35.03 -25.27 10.52
C ALA A 288 33.84 -24.36 10.84
N ALA A 289 33.71 -23.94 12.11
CA ALA A 289 32.63 -23.03 12.53
C ALA A 289 32.79 -21.64 11.89
N ALA A 290 34.02 -21.13 11.78
CA ALA A 290 34.30 -19.86 11.12
C ALA A 290 33.98 -19.91 9.61
N GLU A 291 34.24 -21.04 8.95
CA GLU A 291 33.86 -21.24 7.53
C GLU A 291 32.34 -21.22 7.34
N VAL A 292 31.58 -21.88 8.23
CA VAL A 292 30.11 -21.84 8.22
C VAL A 292 29.60 -20.40 8.39
N ALA A 293 30.18 -19.65 9.34
CA ALA A 293 29.79 -18.26 9.57
C ALA A 293 30.11 -17.35 8.36
N ALA A 294 31.22 -17.59 7.66
CA ALA A 294 31.56 -16.88 6.43
C ALA A 294 30.57 -17.19 5.29
N LYS A 295 30.20 -18.47 5.11
CA LYS A 295 29.17 -18.89 4.15
C LYS A 295 27.79 -18.28 4.44
N ALA A 296 27.41 -18.17 5.71
CA ALA A 296 26.18 -17.50 6.12
C ALA A 296 26.18 -16.01 5.72
N ALA A 297 27.27 -15.29 6.00
CA ALA A 297 27.39 -13.88 5.57
C ALA A 297 27.44 -13.72 4.05
N LEU A 298 28.04 -14.65 3.32
CA LEU A 298 28.00 -14.68 1.85
C LEU A 298 26.56 -14.79 1.35
N LYS A 299 25.76 -15.69 1.95
CA LYS A 299 24.34 -15.84 1.62
C LYS A 299 23.58 -14.52 1.85
N SER A 300 23.75 -13.89 3.00
CA SER A 300 23.11 -12.60 3.31
C SER A 300 23.52 -11.51 2.32
N ARG A 301 24.80 -11.42 1.95
CA ARG A 301 25.26 -10.48 0.90
C ARG A 301 24.55 -10.74 -0.43
N THR A 302 24.56 -11.99 -0.89
CA THR A 302 23.94 -12.38 -2.15
C THR A 302 22.43 -12.15 -2.15
N ASP A 303 21.76 -12.35 -1.02
CA ASP A 303 20.33 -12.09 -0.90
C ASP A 303 20.02 -10.58 -0.92
N ALA A 304 20.85 -9.73 -0.28
CA ALA A 304 20.74 -8.28 -0.42
C ALA A 304 20.96 -7.81 -1.87
N GLU A 305 21.93 -8.39 -2.58
CA GLU A 305 22.18 -8.12 -4.00
C GLU A 305 20.98 -8.52 -4.88
N LYS A 306 20.31 -9.64 -4.57
CA LYS A 306 19.09 -10.03 -5.31
C LYS A 306 17.97 -9.02 -5.12
N HIS A 307 17.74 -8.56 -3.89
CA HIS A 307 16.77 -7.49 -3.63
C HIS A 307 17.09 -6.26 -4.49
N LEU A 308 18.35 -5.80 -4.51
CA LEU A 308 18.79 -4.67 -5.33
C LEU A 308 18.46 -4.84 -6.81
N LEU A 309 18.62 -6.06 -7.34
CA LEU A 309 18.39 -6.36 -8.74
C LEU A 309 16.92 -6.54 -9.11
N GLN A 310 16.03 -6.79 -8.14
CA GLN A 310 14.67 -7.28 -8.41
C GLN A 310 13.56 -6.35 -7.93
N TYR A 311 13.79 -5.53 -6.90
CA TYR A 311 12.75 -4.74 -6.24
C TYR A 311 11.92 -3.89 -7.22
N SER A 312 12.58 -3.25 -8.19
CA SER A 312 11.92 -2.41 -9.19
C SER A 312 11.01 -3.20 -10.13
N SER A 313 11.36 -4.46 -10.43
CA SER A 313 10.51 -5.31 -11.27
C SER A 313 9.23 -5.74 -10.54
N PHE A 314 9.30 -5.97 -9.22
CA PHE A 314 8.11 -6.18 -8.40
C PHE A 314 7.24 -4.93 -8.33
N VAL A 315 7.81 -3.75 -8.10
CA VAL A 315 7.03 -2.49 -8.09
C VAL A 315 6.39 -2.23 -9.46
N ALA A 316 7.08 -2.57 -10.55
CA ALA A 316 6.61 -2.36 -11.91
C ALA A 316 5.40 -3.24 -12.30
N THR A 317 5.08 -4.32 -11.58
CA THR A 317 4.01 -5.26 -11.98
C THR A 317 2.62 -4.64 -12.05
N PHE A 318 2.39 -3.56 -11.30
CA PHE A 318 1.11 -2.87 -11.25
C PHE A 318 1.08 -1.66 -12.19
N ASP A 319 0.12 -1.64 -13.13
CA ASP A 319 -0.08 -0.54 -14.06
C ASP A 319 -1.10 0.47 -13.54
N HIS A 320 -0.65 1.55 -12.92
CA HIS A 320 -1.54 2.61 -12.39
C HIS A 320 -2.41 3.31 -13.47
N ASN A 321 -2.12 3.16 -14.76
CA ASN A 321 -2.92 3.75 -15.84
C ASN A 321 -4.28 3.05 -16.02
N LEU A 322 -4.47 1.87 -15.42
CA LEU A 322 -5.77 1.17 -15.42
C LEU A 322 -6.92 2.02 -14.88
N PHE A 323 -6.65 3.01 -14.02
CA PHE A 323 -7.67 3.95 -13.50
C PHE A 323 -8.13 5.01 -14.52
N GLN A 324 -7.30 5.32 -15.53
CA GLN A 324 -7.71 6.21 -16.62
C GLN A 324 -8.45 5.46 -17.73
N THR A 325 -8.05 4.22 -18.00
CA THR A 325 -8.51 3.46 -19.17
C THR A 325 -9.70 2.55 -18.90
N THR A 326 -10.06 2.34 -17.64
CA THR A 326 -11.24 1.54 -17.27
C THR A 326 -12.51 2.27 -17.74
N PRO A 327 -13.29 1.69 -18.67
CA PRO A 327 -14.52 2.29 -19.15
C PRO A 327 -15.50 2.49 -17.99
N ASP A 328 -16.34 3.51 -18.09
CA ASP A 328 -17.54 3.59 -17.26
C ASP A 328 -18.34 2.30 -17.47
N ARG A 329 -18.84 1.70 -16.39
CA ARG A 329 -19.83 0.62 -16.55
C ARG A 329 -21.03 1.27 -17.23
N ASP A 330 -21.47 0.69 -18.34
CA ASP A 330 -22.58 1.19 -19.15
C ASP A 330 -23.73 1.74 -18.27
N ALA A 331 -24.12 2.98 -18.56
CA ALA A 331 -25.18 3.74 -17.89
C ALA A 331 -26.55 3.05 -17.96
#